data_AF-A0A963T066-F1
#
_entry.id   AF-A0A963T066-F1
#
_cell.length_a   1.000
_cell.length_b   1.000
_cell.length_c   1.000
_cell.angle_alpha   90.00
_cell.angle_beta   90.00
_cell.angle_gamma   90.00
#
_symmetry.space_group_name_H-M   'P 1'
#
loop_
_entity.id
_entity.type
_entity.pdbx_description
1 polymer ?
#
loop_
_entity_poly.entity_id
_entity_poly.type
_entity_poly.pdbx_seq_one_letter_code
_entity_poly.pdbx_strand_id
1 'polypeptide(L)'
;MRAIHLSHDRYKLMDCACDLARRFGLELPPGLLAWEEKRKYEKKKLEPTLAERAQAEKSGIAPDERREEITEAFEQADSAEAFRAALVERSYILARGDRRGLVIVDEQGDVHSLTRYIKGQRAKDVRARLPALDPDDLPDVEQAKALIRERRDKEKQARGEGEKSGDTGGEDMFAPQRKALERHLAKLQRRRRLALTSDEQALLIRQQQERLAVHAAQLRESSGLLFRARSAVAALIGRTPGLRSVLCPLQAMTGLDPKVRHEKERVALLGRHFREKEDIERNKRMLMRVEVRERQALERKMMMVRRRLAANNDMLTDEFSGAAQALAGPQDHVERTKAPVELRLSEQFNDAGEFAEGMKEVLREDHFGERGEKPPEERQRRARKPRRRRGHKR
;
A
#
# COMPACT_ATOMS: atom_id res chain seq x y z
N MET A 1 -8.97 -24.14 -44.96
CA MET A 1 -7.75 -24.45 -44.18
C MET A 1 -8.02 -24.12 -42.70
N ARG A 2 -7.74 -25.02 -41.76
CA ARG A 2 -7.83 -24.73 -40.31
C ARG A 2 -6.44 -24.35 -39.80
N ALA A 3 -6.30 -23.19 -39.17
CA ALA A 3 -5.05 -22.76 -38.56
C ALA A 3 -4.77 -23.61 -37.31
N ILE A 4 -3.56 -24.18 -37.23
CA ILE A 4 -3.09 -24.90 -36.04
C ILE A 4 -2.54 -23.85 -35.08
N HIS A 5 -3.10 -23.79 -33.87
CA HIS A 5 -2.63 -22.87 -32.84
C HIS A 5 -1.33 -23.38 -32.25
N LEU A 6 -0.23 -22.68 -32.53
CA LEU A 6 1.08 -23.03 -32.03
C LEU A 6 1.44 -22.11 -30.85
N SER A 7 1.38 -22.67 -29.64
CA SER A 7 1.56 -21.92 -28.40
C SER A 7 3.04 -21.66 -28.11
N HIS A 8 3.39 -20.38 -27.93
CA HIS A 8 4.72 -19.93 -27.52
C HIS A 8 5.87 -20.31 -28.46
N ASP A 9 5.59 -20.46 -29.75
CA ASP A 9 6.55 -20.93 -30.76
C ASP A 9 7.84 -20.15 -30.79
N ARG A 10 7.76 -18.82 -30.75
CA ARG A 10 8.96 -17.98 -30.77
C ARG A 10 9.91 -18.36 -29.62
N TYR A 11 9.37 -18.61 -28.43
CA TYR A 11 10.17 -18.97 -27.28
C TYR A 11 10.74 -20.38 -27.39
N LYS A 12 9.93 -21.34 -27.84
CA LYS A 12 10.37 -22.73 -28.05
C LYS A 12 11.44 -22.86 -29.13
N LEU A 13 11.30 -22.12 -30.24
CA LEU A 13 12.26 -22.13 -31.34
C LEU A 13 13.59 -21.48 -30.92
N MET A 14 13.55 -20.40 -30.13
CA MET A 14 14.76 -19.79 -29.56
C MET A 14 15.45 -20.75 -28.59
N ASP A 15 14.68 -21.46 -27.75
CA ASP A 15 15.23 -22.49 -26.86
C ASP A 15 15.88 -23.64 -27.64
N CYS A 16 15.22 -24.14 -28.68
CA CYS A 16 15.79 -25.16 -29.56
C CYS A 16 17.05 -24.66 -30.26
N ALA A 17 17.08 -23.41 -30.73
CA ALA A 17 18.27 -22.82 -31.34
C ALA A 17 19.45 -22.74 -30.36
N CYS A 18 19.21 -22.33 -29.11
CA CYS A 18 20.23 -22.35 -28.06
C CYS A 18 20.73 -23.77 -27.77
N ASP A 19 19.82 -24.75 -27.66
CA ASP A 19 20.17 -26.15 -27.37
C ASP A 19 20.98 -26.78 -28.52
N LEU A 20 20.65 -26.46 -29.78
CA LEU A 20 21.41 -26.90 -30.95
C LEU A 20 22.78 -26.23 -31.00
N ALA A 21 22.87 -24.92 -30.74
CA ALA A 21 24.15 -24.21 -30.70
C ALA A 21 25.11 -24.83 -29.65
N ARG A 22 24.60 -25.18 -28.46
CA ARG A 22 25.40 -25.90 -27.44
C ARG A 22 25.83 -27.29 -27.91
N ARG A 23 24.94 -28.06 -28.53
CA ARG A 23 25.26 -29.41 -29.04
C ARG A 23 26.31 -29.40 -30.14
N PHE A 24 26.29 -28.38 -30.99
CA PHE A 24 27.22 -28.25 -32.12
C PHE A 24 28.43 -27.36 -31.81
N GLY A 25 28.57 -26.86 -30.58
CA GLY A 25 29.69 -26.01 -30.16
C GLY A 25 29.75 -24.66 -30.89
N LEU A 26 28.60 -24.14 -31.33
CA LEU A 26 28.52 -22.87 -32.06
C LEU A 26 28.37 -21.70 -31.08
N GLU A 27 29.02 -20.59 -31.40
CA GLU A 27 28.84 -19.33 -30.67
C GLU A 27 27.42 -18.79 -30.86
N LEU A 28 26.75 -18.44 -29.76
CA LEU A 28 25.41 -17.89 -29.83
C LEU A 28 25.45 -16.42 -30.30
N PRO A 29 24.61 -16.02 -31.27
CA PRO A 29 24.41 -14.63 -31.64
C PRO A 29 23.95 -13.77 -30.44
N PRO A 30 24.21 -12.45 -30.44
CA PRO A 30 23.94 -11.57 -29.30
C PRO A 30 22.48 -11.59 -28.82
N GLY A 31 21.52 -11.79 -29.74
CA GLY A 31 20.10 -11.92 -29.38
C GLY A 31 19.75 -13.22 -28.65
N LEU A 32 20.45 -14.33 -28.94
CA LEU A 32 20.27 -15.62 -28.26
C LEU A 32 21.07 -15.69 -26.95
N LEU A 33 22.21 -15.00 -26.86
CA LEU A 33 22.93 -14.79 -25.60
C LEU A 33 22.06 -14.05 -24.58
N ALA A 34 21.47 -12.92 -24.97
CA ALA A 34 20.55 -12.17 -24.11
C ALA A 34 19.30 -12.98 -23.72
N TRP A 35 18.82 -13.85 -24.62
CA TRP A 35 17.73 -14.79 -24.32
C TRP A 35 18.15 -15.83 -23.27
N GLU A 36 19.35 -16.40 -23.40
CA GLU A 36 19.91 -17.37 -22.47
C GLU A 36 20.20 -16.76 -21.10
N GLU A 37 20.71 -15.54 -21.04
CA GLU A 37 20.90 -14.76 -19.80
C GLU A 37 19.58 -14.48 -19.10
N LYS A 38 18.54 -14.10 -19.85
CA LYS A 38 17.18 -13.91 -19.31
C LYS A 38 16.58 -15.21 -18.77
N ARG A 39 16.98 -16.36 -19.32
CA ARG A 39 16.58 -17.69 -18.84
C ARG A 39 17.38 -18.15 -17.61
N LYS A 40 18.65 -17.72 -17.51
CA LYS A 40 19.54 -17.86 -16.34
C LYS A 40 19.16 -16.99 -15.14
N TYR A 41 18.15 -16.11 -15.25
CA TYR A 41 17.33 -15.72 -14.09
C TYR A 41 16.60 -16.97 -13.57
N GLU A 42 17.37 -17.89 -13.03
CA GLU A 42 16.91 -19.02 -12.25
C GLU A 42 15.95 -18.45 -11.21
N LYS A 43 14.80 -19.09 -11.13
CA LYS A 43 13.76 -18.90 -10.12
C LYS A 43 14.27 -19.24 -8.71
N LYS A 44 15.43 -18.71 -8.29
CA LYS A 44 16.01 -18.92 -6.94
C LYS A 44 15.09 -18.36 -5.87
N LYS A 45 14.31 -17.33 -6.18
CA LYS A 45 13.16 -16.88 -5.40
C LYS A 45 11.97 -16.74 -6.35
N LEU A 46 10.90 -17.50 -6.15
CA LEU A 46 9.63 -17.19 -6.81
C LEU A 46 9.21 -15.83 -6.27
N GLU A 47 9.32 -14.77 -7.06
CA GLU A 47 8.71 -13.50 -6.67
C GLU A 47 7.21 -13.74 -6.40
N PRO A 48 6.67 -13.21 -5.29
CA PRO A 48 5.28 -13.43 -4.97
C PRO A 48 4.40 -12.78 -6.03
N THR A 49 3.49 -13.58 -6.57
CA THR A 49 2.51 -13.18 -7.59
C THR A 49 1.64 -12.04 -7.03
N LEU A 50 1.06 -11.19 -7.88
CA LEU A 50 0.11 -10.16 -7.43
C LEU A 50 -1.03 -10.74 -6.57
N ALA A 51 -1.53 -11.92 -6.91
CA ALA A 51 -2.53 -12.63 -6.11
C ALA A 51 -1.99 -13.04 -4.73
N GLU A 52 -0.75 -13.53 -4.65
CA GLU A 52 -0.11 -13.92 -3.38
C GLU A 52 0.20 -12.70 -2.51
N ARG A 53 0.56 -11.57 -3.12
CA ARG A 53 0.69 -10.28 -2.42
C ARG A 53 -0.65 -9.83 -1.85
N ALA A 54 -1.74 -9.93 -2.60
CA ALA A 54 -3.07 -9.60 -2.11
C ALA A 54 -3.53 -10.53 -0.97
N GLN A 55 -3.22 -11.83 -1.04
CA GLN A 55 -3.48 -12.79 0.03
C GLN A 55 -2.63 -12.50 1.28
N ALA A 56 -1.35 -12.17 1.09
CA ALA A 56 -0.45 -11.74 2.17
C ALA A 56 -0.93 -10.45 2.84
N GLU A 57 -1.48 -9.51 2.06
CA GLU A 57 -2.06 -8.28 2.61
C GLU A 57 -3.29 -8.54 3.49
N LYS A 58 -4.07 -9.59 3.22
CA LYS A 58 -5.26 -9.96 4.01
C LYS A 58 -4.90 -10.75 5.26
N SER A 59 -4.05 -11.76 5.09
CA SER A 59 -3.62 -12.69 6.15
C SER A 59 -2.55 -12.10 7.08
N GLY A 60 -1.79 -11.12 6.58
CA GLY A 60 -0.61 -10.60 7.26
C GLY A 60 0.61 -11.54 7.21
N ILE A 61 0.52 -12.68 6.51
CA ILE A 61 1.59 -13.68 6.36
C ILE A 61 2.31 -13.46 5.05
N ALA A 62 3.64 -13.29 5.08
CA ALA A 62 4.39 -13.23 3.85
C ALA A 62 4.29 -14.56 3.10
N PRO A 63 4.26 -14.58 1.75
CA PRO A 63 4.18 -15.82 1.01
C PRO A 63 5.34 -16.77 1.31
N ASP A 64 6.53 -16.25 1.63
CA ASP A 64 7.69 -17.06 2.01
C ASP A 64 7.56 -17.66 3.42
N GLU A 65 7.07 -16.89 4.40
CA GLU A 65 6.76 -17.36 5.76
C GLU A 65 5.73 -18.50 5.71
N ARG A 66 4.64 -18.33 4.96
CA ARG A 66 3.64 -19.39 4.75
C ARG A 66 4.24 -20.65 4.15
N ARG A 67 5.21 -20.52 3.24
CA ARG A 67 5.88 -21.68 2.62
C ARG A 67 6.72 -22.43 3.62
N GLU A 68 7.38 -21.72 4.52
CA GLU A 68 8.17 -22.32 5.61
C GLU A 68 7.24 -23.04 6.58
N GLU A 69 6.17 -22.38 7.04
CA GLU A 69 5.17 -22.99 7.92
C GLU A 69 4.57 -24.28 7.34
N ILE A 70 4.21 -24.28 6.06
CA ILE A 70 3.62 -25.47 5.41
C ILE A 70 4.69 -26.55 5.17
N THR A 71 5.92 -26.17 4.86
CA THR A 71 7.01 -27.13 4.62
C THR A 71 7.41 -27.83 5.91
N GLU A 72 7.56 -27.11 7.01
CA GLU A 72 7.86 -27.69 8.33
C GLU A 72 6.76 -28.65 8.79
N ALA A 73 5.48 -28.27 8.64
CA ALA A 73 4.37 -29.16 8.97
C ALA A 73 4.41 -30.45 8.13
N PHE A 74 4.85 -30.37 6.87
CA PHE A 74 5.01 -31.52 6.00
C PHE A 74 6.23 -32.39 6.34
N GLU A 75 7.32 -31.78 6.81
CA GLU A 75 8.52 -32.49 7.22
C GLU A 75 8.32 -33.25 8.53
N GLN A 76 7.64 -32.63 9.50
CA GLN A 76 7.32 -33.21 10.82
C GLN A 76 6.26 -34.31 10.77
N ALA A 77 5.44 -34.35 9.73
CA ALA A 77 4.37 -35.35 9.61
C ALA A 77 4.86 -36.68 9.02
N ASP A 78 4.69 -37.75 9.80
CA ASP A 78 5.00 -39.13 9.38
C ASP A 78 3.84 -39.81 8.63
N SER A 79 2.61 -39.32 8.85
CA SER A 79 1.39 -39.84 8.22
C SER A 79 0.50 -38.73 7.68
N ALA A 80 -0.45 -39.11 6.84
CA ALA A 80 -1.37 -38.17 6.22
C ALA A 80 -2.34 -37.53 7.23
N GLU A 81 -2.70 -38.25 8.29
CA GLU A 81 -3.49 -37.74 9.41
C GLU A 81 -2.68 -36.79 10.29
N ALA A 82 -1.40 -37.12 10.55
CA ALA A 82 -0.49 -36.24 11.28
C ALA A 82 -0.29 -34.92 10.52
N PHE A 83 -0.17 -34.98 9.18
CA PHE A 83 -0.08 -33.78 8.36
C PHE A 83 -1.36 -32.93 8.43
N ARG A 84 -2.54 -33.56 8.42
CA ARG A 84 -3.82 -32.85 8.60
C ARG A 84 -3.90 -32.18 9.96
N ALA A 85 -3.49 -32.86 11.02
CA ALA A 85 -3.46 -32.30 12.38
C ALA A 85 -2.51 -31.10 12.48
N ALA A 86 -1.27 -31.24 11.98
CA ALA A 86 -0.27 -30.17 11.97
C ALA A 86 -0.74 -28.94 11.17
N LEU A 87 -1.48 -29.13 10.07
CA LEU A 87 -2.09 -28.02 9.34
C LEU A 87 -3.18 -27.33 10.18
N VAL A 88 -4.05 -28.09 10.84
CA VAL A 88 -5.15 -27.54 11.67
C VAL A 88 -4.62 -26.75 12.87
N GLU A 89 -3.51 -27.19 13.48
CA GLU A 89 -2.79 -26.46 14.54
C GLU A 89 -2.25 -25.12 14.05
N ARG A 90 -1.73 -25.09 12.81
CA ARG A 90 -1.26 -23.87 12.14
C ARG A 90 -2.41 -23.07 11.47
N SER A 91 -3.66 -23.34 11.81
CA SER A 91 -4.88 -22.67 11.28
C SER A 91 -5.12 -22.84 9.77
N TYR A 92 -4.62 -23.93 9.19
CA TYR A 92 -4.83 -24.32 7.81
C TYR A 92 -5.76 -25.54 7.69
N ILE A 93 -6.64 -25.56 6.69
CA ILE A 93 -7.48 -26.72 6.37
C ILE A 93 -7.07 -27.33 5.03
N LEU A 94 -6.86 -28.64 5.01
CA LEU A 94 -6.62 -29.40 3.79
C LEU A 94 -7.96 -29.67 3.08
N ALA A 95 -8.05 -29.33 1.79
CA ALA A 95 -9.24 -29.44 0.97
C ALA A 95 -8.93 -30.04 -0.41
N ARG A 96 -9.96 -30.61 -1.04
CA ARG A 96 -9.89 -31.06 -2.44
C ARG A 96 -9.94 -29.84 -3.38
N GLY A 97 -9.07 -29.79 -4.39
CA GLY A 97 -9.10 -28.74 -5.40
C GLY A 97 -9.90 -29.09 -6.66
N ASP A 98 -10.67 -28.14 -7.20
CA ASP A 98 -11.57 -28.32 -8.37
C ASP A 98 -10.92 -28.91 -9.63
N ARG A 99 -9.68 -28.51 -9.93
CA ARG A 99 -9.04 -28.87 -11.20
C ARG A 99 -8.18 -30.11 -11.06
N ARG A 100 -7.12 -30.05 -10.24
CA ARG A 100 -6.22 -31.17 -9.92
C ARG A 100 -5.41 -30.86 -8.65
N GLY A 101 -5.43 -31.77 -7.68
CA GLY A 101 -4.51 -31.78 -6.54
C GLY A 101 -5.09 -31.28 -5.22
N LEU A 102 -4.33 -31.51 -4.15
CA LEU A 102 -4.63 -31.07 -2.80
C LEU A 102 -4.37 -29.57 -2.64
N VAL A 103 -5.23 -28.92 -1.88
CA VAL A 103 -5.25 -27.47 -1.69
C VAL A 103 -5.36 -27.16 -0.21
N ILE A 104 -4.74 -26.08 0.24
CA ILE A 104 -4.84 -25.57 1.61
C ILE A 104 -5.72 -24.32 1.61
N VAL A 105 -6.59 -24.20 2.60
CA VAL A 105 -7.37 -22.99 2.87
C VAL A 105 -6.86 -22.37 4.17
N ASP A 106 -6.47 -21.10 4.12
CA ASP A 106 -6.02 -20.29 5.27
C ASP A 106 -7.23 -19.81 6.11
N GLU A 107 -7.02 -19.34 7.34
CA GLU A 107 -8.01 -18.76 8.26
C GLU A 107 -8.83 -17.62 7.62
N GLN A 108 -8.23 -16.90 6.67
CA GLN A 108 -8.92 -15.85 5.90
C GLN A 108 -9.79 -16.39 4.74
N GLY A 109 -9.81 -17.71 4.53
CA GLY A 109 -10.54 -18.38 3.45
C GLY A 109 -9.84 -18.30 2.09
N ASP A 110 -8.58 -17.85 2.04
CA ASP A 110 -7.79 -17.81 0.81
C ASP A 110 -7.24 -19.22 0.48
N VAL A 111 -7.15 -19.51 -0.82
CA VAL A 111 -6.90 -20.86 -1.35
C VAL A 111 -5.46 -20.94 -1.88
N HIS A 112 -4.71 -21.94 -1.42
CA HIS A 112 -3.29 -22.12 -1.71
C HIS A 112 -2.99 -23.52 -2.25
N SER A 113 -2.24 -23.61 -3.35
CA SER A 113 -1.82 -24.91 -3.90
C SER A 113 -0.75 -25.55 -3.02
N LEU A 114 -1.01 -26.74 -2.49
CA LEU A 114 -0.09 -27.46 -1.61
C LEU A 114 1.30 -27.64 -2.26
N THR A 115 1.32 -28.13 -3.50
CA THR A 115 2.55 -28.41 -4.25
C THR A 115 3.41 -27.19 -4.57
N ARG A 116 2.83 -25.98 -4.54
CA ARG A 116 3.58 -24.73 -4.75
C ARG A 116 4.25 -24.26 -3.46
N TYR A 117 3.64 -24.59 -2.33
CA TYR A 117 4.05 -24.09 -1.03
C TYR A 117 5.05 -24.99 -0.32
N ILE A 118 4.99 -26.32 -0.49
CA ILE A 118 6.03 -27.24 -0.02
C ILE A 118 7.31 -27.03 -0.85
N LYS A 119 8.40 -26.58 -0.20
CA LYS A 119 9.70 -26.38 -0.88
C LYS A 119 10.29 -27.74 -1.28
N GLY A 120 10.85 -27.83 -2.49
CA GLY A 120 11.67 -28.96 -2.94
C GLY A 120 10.93 -30.23 -3.39
N GLN A 121 9.65 -30.41 -3.06
CA GLN A 121 8.92 -31.65 -3.38
C GLN A 121 8.11 -31.53 -4.67
N ARG A 122 8.14 -32.58 -5.51
CA ARG A 122 7.29 -32.63 -6.70
C ARG A 122 5.91 -33.15 -6.31
N ALA A 123 4.90 -32.84 -7.13
CA ALA A 123 3.53 -33.30 -6.90
C ALA A 123 3.39 -34.83 -6.77
N LYS A 124 4.33 -35.60 -7.34
CA LYS A 124 4.38 -37.07 -7.20
C LYS A 124 4.85 -37.48 -5.80
N ASP A 125 5.85 -36.79 -5.26
CA ASP A 125 6.46 -37.10 -3.96
C ASP A 125 5.49 -36.77 -2.83
N VAL A 126 4.78 -35.65 -2.95
CA VAL A 126 3.70 -35.26 -2.01
C VAL A 126 2.58 -36.29 -2.00
N ARG A 127 2.19 -36.84 -3.17
CA ARG A 127 1.17 -37.90 -3.23
C ARG A 127 1.68 -39.25 -2.72
N ALA A 128 2.95 -39.56 -2.93
CA ALA A 128 3.56 -40.81 -2.46
C ALA A 128 3.67 -40.86 -0.93
N ARG A 129 3.90 -39.71 -0.28
CA ARG A 129 3.93 -39.58 1.19
C ARG A 129 2.53 -39.46 1.82
N LEU A 130 1.53 -39.11 1.02
CA LEU A 130 0.11 -39.00 1.42
C LEU A 130 -0.78 -40.03 0.69
N PRO A 131 -0.46 -41.35 0.69
CA PRO A 131 -1.21 -42.33 -0.09
C PRO A 131 -2.58 -42.69 0.52
N ALA A 132 -2.79 -42.38 1.80
CA ALA A 132 -4.00 -42.71 2.56
C ALA A 132 -5.09 -41.62 2.53
N LEU A 133 -4.86 -40.49 1.85
CA LEU A 133 -5.88 -39.45 1.69
C LEU A 133 -6.56 -39.63 0.34
N ASP A 134 -7.74 -40.26 0.36
CA ASP A 134 -8.64 -40.21 -0.79
C ASP A 134 -9.09 -38.76 -0.97
N PRO A 135 -8.94 -38.16 -2.17
CA PRO A 135 -9.48 -36.83 -2.44
C PRO A 135 -10.96 -36.68 -2.08
N ASP A 136 -11.74 -37.77 -2.14
CA ASP A 136 -13.17 -37.77 -1.85
C ASP A 136 -13.52 -37.70 -0.35
N ASP A 137 -12.58 -38.03 0.54
CA ASP A 137 -12.74 -37.89 1.99
C ASP A 137 -12.43 -36.48 2.50
N LEU A 138 -11.93 -35.60 1.63
CA LEU A 138 -11.57 -34.22 1.97
C LEU A 138 -12.72 -33.27 1.66
N PRO A 139 -12.93 -32.24 2.51
CA PRO A 139 -13.93 -31.22 2.24
C PRO A 139 -13.60 -30.50 0.93
N ASP A 140 -14.64 -30.16 0.19
CA ASP A 140 -14.50 -29.28 -0.96
C ASP A 140 -14.07 -27.86 -0.53
N VAL A 141 -13.55 -27.06 -1.47
CA VAL A 141 -13.07 -25.70 -1.17
C VAL A 141 -14.15 -24.84 -0.51
N GLU A 142 -15.41 -24.95 -0.94
CA GLU A 142 -16.52 -24.22 -0.35
C GLU A 142 -16.86 -24.71 1.07
N GLN A 143 -16.81 -26.03 1.28
CA GLN A 143 -17.04 -26.65 2.58
C GLN A 143 -15.95 -26.29 3.58
N ALA A 144 -14.68 -26.31 3.16
CA ALA A 144 -13.55 -25.88 3.99
C ALA A 144 -13.68 -24.40 4.41
N LYS A 145 -14.11 -23.51 3.51
CA LYS A 145 -14.39 -22.10 3.85
C LYS A 145 -15.55 -21.97 4.83
N ALA A 146 -16.59 -22.79 4.71
CA ALA A 146 -17.70 -22.80 5.65
C ALA A 146 -17.26 -23.25 7.06
N LEU A 147 -16.44 -24.30 7.15
CA LEU A 147 -15.87 -24.79 8.42
C LEU A 147 -15.02 -23.73 9.12
N ILE A 148 -14.20 -22.99 8.36
CA ILE A 148 -13.39 -21.89 8.91
C ILE A 148 -14.28 -20.77 9.44
N ARG A 149 -15.34 -20.40 8.71
CA ARG A 149 -16.30 -19.39 9.17
C ARG A 149 -17.02 -19.84 10.44
N GLU A 150 -17.48 -21.08 10.48
CA GLU A 150 -18.17 -21.65 11.63
C GLU A 150 -17.25 -21.73 12.86
N ARG A 151 -16.00 -22.18 12.68
CA ARG A 151 -14.99 -22.16 13.75
C ARG A 151 -14.76 -20.75 14.27
N ARG A 152 -14.60 -19.78 13.37
CA ARG A 152 -14.40 -18.37 13.72
C ARG A 152 -15.60 -17.79 14.45
N ASP A 153 -16.82 -18.14 14.05
CA ASP A 153 -18.04 -17.66 14.69
C ASP A 153 -18.29 -18.34 16.03
N LYS A 154 -17.94 -19.64 16.17
CA LYS A 154 -17.91 -20.36 17.45
C LYS A 154 -16.85 -19.79 18.40
N GLU A 155 -15.66 -19.47 17.93
CA GLU A 155 -14.62 -18.81 18.73
C GLU A 155 -15.05 -17.41 19.17
N LYS A 156 -15.73 -16.64 18.30
CA LYS A 156 -16.34 -15.36 18.68
C LYS A 156 -17.47 -15.53 19.70
N GLN A 157 -18.32 -16.55 19.55
CA GLN A 157 -19.42 -16.82 20.49
C GLN A 157 -18.91 -17.37 21.83
N ALA A 158 -17.88 -18.21 21.83
CA ALA A 158 -17.20 -18.69 23.04
C ALA A 158 -16.45 -17.55 23.76
N ARG A 159 -15.95 -16.57 23.00
CA ARG A 159 -15.45 -15.29 23.54
C ARG A 159 -16.59 -14.30 23.88
N GLY A 160 -17.83 -14.63 23.51
CA GLY A 160 -19.00 -13.75 23.45
C GLY A 160 -19.96 -13.84 24.63
N GLU A 161 -19.48 -14.21 25.82
CA GLU A 161 -20.11 -13.83 27.11
C GLU A 161 -19.21 -12.88 27.93
N GLY A 162 -18.06 -12.45 27.38
CA GLY A 162 -17.07 -11.59 28.04
C GLY A 162 -16.93 -10.18 27.46
N GLU A 163 -17.93 -9.64 26.76
CA GLU A 163 -17.87 -8.34 26.04
C GLU A 163 -17.73 -7.07 26.93
N LYS A 164 -17.29 -7.18 28.19
CA LYS A 164 -16.95 -6.01 29.02
C LYS A 164 -15.60 -6.05 29.74
N SER A 165 -14.78 -7.07 29.56
CA SER A 165 -13.44 -7.07 30.19
C SER A 165 -12.52 -8.12 29.58
N GLY A 166 -11.51 -7.71 28.81
CA GLY A 166 -10.34 -8.56 28.56
C GLY A 166 -9.77 -8.65 27.14
N ASP A 167 -9.49 -7.52 26.48
CA ASP A 167 -8.25 -7.39 25.68
C ASP A 167 -7.73 -5.94 25.76
N THR A 168 -7.72 -5.37 26.95
CA THR A 168 -7.04 -4.09 27.20
C THR A 168 -5.53 -4.29 27.39
N GLY A 169 -5.06 -5.49 27.74
CA GLY A 169 -3.64 -5.75 27.99
C GLY A 169 -2.75 -5.61 26.76
N GLY A 170 -3.20 -6.08 25.59
CA GLY A 170 -2.46 -5.96 24.33
C GLY A 170 -2.69 -4.64 23.58
N GLU A 171 -3.90 -4.08 23.69
CA GLU A 171 -4.26 -2.82 23.02
C GLU A 171 -3.56 -1.60 23.65
N ASP A 172 -3.32 -1.61 24.96
CA ASP A 172 -2.69 -0.51 25.69
C ASP A 172 -1.19 -0.36 25.37
N MET A 173 -0.48 -1.45 25.08
CA MET A 173 0.96 -1.43 24.77
C MET A 173 1.28 -0.69 23.46
N PHE A 174 0.42 -0.79 22.44
CA PHE A 174 0.62 -0.16 21.13
C PHE A 174 -0.24 1.07 20.90
N ALA A 175 -1.16 1.39 21.82
CA ALA A 175 -1.90 2.64 21.82
C ALA A 175 -1.00 3.89 21.64
N PRO A 176 0.15 4.04 22.34
CA PRO A 176 1.01 5.22 22.14
C PRO A 176 1.68 5.24 20.76
N GLN A 177 2.16 4.08 20.29
CA GLN A 177 2.84 3.97 18.99
C GLN A 177 1.89 4.20 17.81
N ARG A 178 0.66 3.66 17.90
CA ARG A 178 -0.43 3.90 16.95
C ARG A 178 -0.79 5.39 16.92
N LYS A 179 -1.02 6.01 18.09
CA LYS A 179 -1.32 7.45 18.20
C LYS A 179 -0.20 8.30 17.61
N ALA A 180 1.07 7.93 17.79
CA ALA A 180 2.21 8.65 17.21
C ALA A 180 2.21 8.58 15.67
N LEU A 181 1.98 7.40 15.09
CA LEU A 181 1.89 7.21 13.64
C LEU A 181 0.67 7.93 13.04
N GLU A 182 -0.48 7.87 13.70
CA GLU A 182 -1.68 8.59 13.30
C GLU A 182 -1.46 10.10 13.32
N ARG A 183 -0.80 10.65 14.35
CA ARG A 183 -0.42 12.06 14.42
C ARG A 183 0.51 12.46 13.28
N HIS A 184 1.50 11.62 12.97
CA HIS A 184 2.43 11.87 11.87
C HIS A 184 1.71 11.89 10.52
N LEU A 185 0.86 10.90 10.25
CA LEU A 185 0.04 10.87 9.03
C LEU A 185 -0.93 12.06 8.97
N ALA A 186 -1.60 12.40 10.07
CA ALA A 186 -2.50 13.54 10.14
C ALA A 186 -1.78 14.87 9.85
N LYS A 187 -0.53 15.03 10.32
CA LYS A 187 0.31 16.19 10.02
C LYS A 187 0.60 16.29 8.52
N LEU A 188 0.96 15.18 7.87
CA LEU A 188 1.20 15.13 6.42
C LEU A 188 -0.07 15.43 5.62
N GLN A 189 -1.19 14.81 5.99
CA GLN A 189 -2.50 15.02 5.35
C GLN A 189 -2.95 16.47 5.49
N ARG A 190 -2.80 17.06 6.69
CA ARG A 190 -3.07 18.48 6.92
C ARG A 190 -2.24 19.37 6.01
N ARG A 191 -0.94 19.10 5.85
CA ARG A 191 -0.06 19.88 4.96
C ARG A 191 -0.55 19.83 3.51
N ARG A 192 -0.91 18.64 3.00
CA ARG A 192 -1.40 18.46 1.62
C ARG A 192 -2.76 19.14 1.41
N ARG A 193 -3.67 19.02 2.38
CA ARG A 193 -4.98 19.71 2.34
C ARG A 193 -4.82 21.22 2.34
N LEU A 194 -3.94 21.76 3.20
CA LEU A 194 -3.65 23.19 3.25
C LEU A 194 -3.08 23.69 1.92
N ALA A 195 -2.17 22.93 1.29
CA ALA A 195 -1.65 23.27 -0.02
C ALA A 195 -2.77 23.35 -1.07
N LEU A 196 -3.63 22.33 -1.17
CA LEU A 196 -4.77 22.37 -2.10
C LEU A 196 -5.74 23.53 -1.82
N THR A 197 -6.03 23.83 -0.55
CA THR A 197 -6.89 24.98 -0.22
C THR A 197 -6.24 26.31 -0.58
N SER A 198 -4.92 26.40 -0.46
CA SER A 198 -4.15 27.58 -0.88
C SER A 198 -4.19 27.73 -2.40
N ASP A 199 -4.00 26.65 -3.14
CA ASP A 199 -4.07 26.63 -4.61
C ASP A 199 -5.47 27.03 -5.10
N GLU A 200 -6.52 26.56 -4.43
CA GLU A 200 -7.90 26.94 -4.68
C GLU A 200 -8.14 28.44 -4.49
N GLN A 201 -7.68 28.99 -3.38
CA GLN A 201 -7.80 30.43 -3.11
C GLN A 201 -7.04 31.24 -4.15
N ALA A 202 -5.81 30.85 -4.49
CA ALA A 202 -5.01 31.51 -5.51
C ALA A 202 -5.70 31.48 -6.88
N LEU A 203 -6.28 30.35 -7.26
CA LEU A 203 -7.04 30.19 -8.49
C LEU A 203 -8.28 31.06 -8.50
N LEU A 204 -9.05 31.11 -7.41
CA LEU A 204 -10.23 31.98 -7.32
C LEU A 204 -9.86 33.46 -7.47
N ILE A 205 -8.79 33.90 -6.79
CA ILE A 205 -8.28 35.27 -6.90
C ILE A 205 -7.87 35.58 -8.34
N ARG A 206 -7.10 34.68 -8.97
CA ARG A 206 -6.71 34.82 -10.38
C ARG A 206 -7.93 34.91 -11.31
N GLN A 207 -8.92 34.02 -11.13
CA GLN A 207 -10.13 34.03 -11.96
C GLN A 207 -10.95 35.32 -11.79
N GLN A 208 -11.02 35.87 -10.58
CA GLN A 208 -11.65 37.17 -10.34
C GLN A 208 -10.90 38.29 -11.06
N GLN A 209 -9.57 38.34 -10.95
CA GLN A 209 -8.74 39.34 -11.63
C GLN A 209 -8.87 39.25 -13.15
N GLU A 210 -8.84 38.05 -13.72
CA GLU A 210 -9.02 37.85 -15.17
C GLU A 210 -10.40 38.30 -15.65
N ARG A 211 -11.48 38.00 -14.90
CA ARG A 211 -12.83 38.47 -15.22
C ARG A 211 -12.93 39.99 -15.19
N LEU A 212 -12.38 40.61 -14.16
CA LEU A 212 -12.36 42.07 -14.03
C LEU A 212 -11.52 42.72 -15.14
N ALA A 213 -10.39 42.14 -15.50
CA ALA A 213 -9.53 42.63 -16.57
C ALA A 213 -10.22 42.57 -17.94
N VAL A 214 -10.85 41.42 -18.28
CA VAL A 214 -11.63 41.29 -19.52
C VAL A 214 -12.79 42.26 -19.53
N HIS A 215 -13.55 42.37 -18.43
CA HIS A 215 -14.66 43.30 -18.32
C HIS A 215 -14.21 44.76 -18.47
N ALA A 216 -13.11 45.15 -17.83
CA ALA A 216 -12.56 46.50 -17.94
C ALA A 216 -12.09 46.82 -19.38
N ALA A 217 -11.49 45.86 -20.07
CA ALA A 217 -11.11 46.00 -21.48
C ALA A 217 -12.35 46.19 -22.38
N GLN A 218 -13.37 45.35 -22.19
CA GLN A 218 -14.63 45.41 -22.95
C GLN A 218 -15.40 46.72 -22.69
N LEU A 219 -15.39 47.23 -21.45
CA LEU A 219 -15.96 48.53 -21.13
C LEU A 219 -15.24 49.69 -21.84
N ARG A 220 -13.90 49.68 -21.84
CA ARG A 220 -13.13 50.70 -22.58
C ARG A 220 -13.43 50.65 -24.07
N GLU A 221 -13.45 49.47 -24.67
CA GLU A 221 -13.76 49.31 -26.10
C GLU A 221 -15.19 49.75 -26.43
N SER A 222 -16.16 49.35 -25.61
CA SER A 222 -17.59 49.66 -25.85
C SER A 222 -17.94 51.14 -25.68
N SER A 223 -17.13 51.89 -24.92
CA SER A 223 -17.25 53.35 -24.80
C SER A 223 -16.80 54.10 -26.07
N GLY A 224 -16.06 53.44 -26.97
CA GLY A 224 -15.52 54.05 -28.19
C GLY A 224 -16.57 54.31 -29.27
N LEU A 225 -16.40 55.40 -30.03
CA LEU A 225 -17.28 55.77 -31.13
C LEU A 225 -17.32 54.71 -32.24
N LEU A 226 -16.17 54.12 -32.58
CA LEU A 226 -16.06 53.07 -33.60
C LEU A 226 -16.82 51.80 -33.20
N PHE A 227 -16.81 51.43 -31.91
CA PHE A 227 -17.56 50.29 -31.41
C PHE A 227 -19.06 50.51 -31.58
N ARG A 228 -19.56 51.69 -31.18
CA ARG A 228 -20.97 52.06 -31.35
C ARG A 228 -21.37 52.03 -32.82
N ALA A 229 -20.59 52.64 -33.71
CA ALA A 229 -20.85 52.63 -35.15
C ALA A 229 -20.88 51.20 -35.72
N ARG A 230 -19.86 50.37 -35.46
CA ARG A 230 -19.80 48.97 -35.93
C ARG A 230 -20.96 48.13 -35.41
N SER A 231 -21.29 48.27 -34.12
CA SER A 231 -22.40 47.54 -33.51
C SER A 231 -23.77 47.99 -34.05
N ALA A 232 -23.94 49.27 -34.39
CA ALA A 232 -25.15 49.80 -35.01
C ALA A 232 -25.32 49.27 -36.45
N VAL A 233 -24.25 49.26 -37.24
CA VAL A 233 -24.26 48.69 -38.60
C VAL A 233 -24.54 47.18 -38.55
N ALA A 234 -23.89 46.46 -37.65
CA ALA A 234 -24.16 45.03 -37.42
C ALA A 234 -25.63 44.77 -37.04
N ALA A 235 -26.20 45.60 -36.15
CA ALA A 235 -27.60 45.49 -35.74
C ALA A 235 -28.57 45.82 -36.89
N LEU A 236 -28.24 46.81 -37.72
CA LEU A 236 -29.03 47.16 -38.91
C LEU A 236 -29.10 45.97 -39.87
N ILE A 237 -27.94 45.41 -40.24
CA ILE A 237 -27.84 44.23 -41.12
C ILE A 237 -28.67 43.07 -40.57
N GLY A 238 -28.58 42.79 -39.26
CA GLY A 238 -29.33 41.71 -38.62
C GLY A 238 -30.84 41.93 -38.51
N ARG A 239 -31.29 43.19 -38.42
CA ARG A 239 -32.72 43.55 -38.29
C ARG A 239 -33.47 43.54 -39.62
N THR A 240 -32.79 43.87 -40.72
CA THR A 240 -33.38 43.87 -42.07
C THR A 240 -33.28 42.50 -42.73
N PRO A 241 -34.40 41.83 -43.09
CA PRO A 241 -34.38 40.47 -43.64
C PRO A 241 -33.54 40.32 -44.93
N GLY A 242 -33.63 41.30 -45.83
CA GLY A 242 -32.90 41.27 -47.12
C GLY A 242 -31.39 41.44 -46.99
N LEU A 243 -30.91 42.31 -46.08
CA LEU A 243 -29.47 42.42 -45.83
C LEU A 243 -28.95 41.23 -45.02
N ARG A 244 -29.78 40.68 -44.11
CA ARG A 244 -29.42 39.52 -43.30
C ARG A 244 -29.12 38.28 -44.16
N SER A 245 -29.89 38.02 -45.21
CA SER A 245 -29.65 36.83 -46.06
C SER A 245 -28.33 36.92 -46.81
N VAL A 246 -27.93 38.11 -47.27
CA VAL A 246 -26.75 38.32 -48.12
C VAL A 246 -25.49 38.62 -47.30
N LEU A 247 -25.57 39.53 -46.32
CA LEU A 247 -24.41 40.08 -45.64
C LEU A 247 -24.08 39.39 -44.32
N CYS A 248 -25.00 38.65 -43.71
CA CYS A 248 -24.73 37.95 -42.45
C CYS A 248 -23.58 36.91 -42.56
N PRO A 249 -23.47 36.11 -43.64
CA PRO A 249 -22.32 35.22 -43.81
C PRO A 249 -20.97 35.98 -43.87
N LEU A 250 -20.94 37.09 -44.61
CA LEU A 250 -19.75 37.96 -44.72
C LEU A 250 -19.43 38.63 -43.37
N GLN A 251 -20.45 39.04 -42.63
CA GLN A 251 -20.32 39.60 -41.29
C GLN A 251 -19.69 38.61 -40.31
N ALA A 252 -20.09 37.34 -40.37
CA ALA A 252 -19.56 36.27 -39.54
C ALA A 252 -18.08 35.99 -39.85
N MET A 253 -17.68 36.07 -41.12
CA MET A 253 -16.28 35.90 -41.56
C MET A 253 -15.40 37.09 -41.18
N THR A 254 -15.90 38.32 -41.30
CA THR A 254 -15.14 39.55 -41.07
C THR A 254 -15.09 39.99 -39.61
N GLY A 255 -15.96 39.44 -38.75
CA GLY A 255 -16.03 39.84 -37.34
C GLY A 255 -16.47 41.30 -37.17
N LEU A 256 -17.40 41.76 -38.01
CA LEU A 256 -17.85 43.16 -37.99
C LEU A 256 -18.41 43.55 -36.63
N ASP A 257 -19.24 42.69 -36.03
CA ASP A 257 -19.87 42.93 -34.73
C ASP A 257 -18.89 42.66 -33.58
N PRO A 258 -18.44 43.70 -32.85
CA PRO A 258 -17.53 43.52 -31.75
C PRO A 258 -18.19 42.82 -30.54
N LYS A 259 -19.53 42.79 -30.43
CA LYS A 259 -20.23 42.10 -29.33
C LYS A 259 -20.05 40.59 -29.40
N VAL A 260 -20.12 40.02 -30.60
CA VAL A 260 -19.88 38.59 -30.83
C VAL A 260 -18.46 38.20 -30.42
N ARG A 261 -17.48 39.07 -30.65
CA ARG A 261 -16.10 38.86 -30.17
C ARG A 261 -16.04 38.89 -28.64
N HIS A 262 -16.64 39.89 -27.99
CA HIS A 262 -16.69 39.99 -26.52
C HIS A 262 -17.34 38.76 -25.88
N GLU A 263 -18.41 38.23 -26.49
CA GLU A 263 -19.07 36.99 -26.07
C GLU A 263 -18.14 35.77 -26.22
N LYS A 264 -17.47 35.62 -27.37
CA LYS A 264 -16.50 34.54 -27.59
C LYS A 264 -15.36 34.57 -26.57
N GLU A 265 -14.83 35.75 -26.26
CA GLU A 265 -13.79 35.93 -25.24
C GLU A 265 -14.29 35.50 -23.85
N ARG A 266 -15.52 35.88 -23.47
CA ARG A 266 -16.14 35.47 -22.19
C ARG A 266 -16.35 33.96 -22.12
N VAL A 267 -16.86 33.35 -23.18
CA VAL A 267 -17.09 31.90 -23.25
C VAL A 267 -15.76 31.14 -23.20
N ALA A 268 -14.73 31.60 -23.93
CA ALA A 268 -13.41 31.00 -23.88
C ALA A 268 -12.78 31.10 -22.48
N LEU A 269 -12.92 32.26 -21.82
CA LEU A 269 -12.46 32.45 -20.45
C LEU A 269 -13.19 31.53 -19.47
N LEU A 270 -14.52 31.43 -19.57
CA LEU A 270 -15.32 30.52 -18.75
C LEU A 270 -14.94 29.06 -18.96
N GLY A 271 -14.73 28.64 -20.22
CA GLY A 271 -14.28 27.29 -20.56
C GLY A 271 -12.91 26.97 -19.98
N ARG A 272 -11.97 27.93 -20.00
CA ARG A 272 -10.68 27.78 -19.33
C ARG A 272 -10.85 27.67 -17.81
N HIS A 273 -11.62 28.57 -17.18
CA HIS A 273 -11.87 28.55 -15.73
C HIS A 273 -12.52 27.25 -15.26
N PHE A 274 -13.40 26.67 -16.09
CA PHE A 274 -14.03 25.38 -15.81
C PHE A 274 -12.99 24.25 -15.80
N ARG A 275 -12.11 24.16 -16.80
CA ARG A 275 -11.04 23.15 -16.84
C ARG A 275 -10.10 23.26 -15.63
N GLU A 276 -9.69 24.47 -15.28
CA GLU A 276 -8.84 24.71 -14.10
C GLU A 276 -9.52 24.26 -12.80
N LYS A 277 -10.83 24.47 -12.66
CA LYS A 277 -11.61 23.96 -11.52
C LYS A 277 -11.70 22.43 -11.52
N GLU A 278 -11.94 21.82 -12.69
CA GLU A 278 -11.94 20.36 -12.79
C GLU A 278 -10.61 19.76 -12.39
N ASP A 279 -9.48 20.38 -12.76
CA ASP A 279 -8.16 19.89 -12.40
C ASP A 279 -7.92 19.91 -10.88
N ILE A 280 -8.36 20.98 -10.20
CA ILE A 280 -8.38 21.04 -8.74
C ILE A 280 -9.28 19.95 -8.13
N GLU A 281 -10.48 19.74 -8.67
CA GLU A 281 -11.36 18.67 -8.21
C GLU A 281 -10.77 17.28 -8.42
N ARG A 282 -10.09 17.04 -9.54
CA ARG A 282 -9.36 15.80 -9.78
C ARG A 282 -8.27 15.61 -8.73
N ASN A 283 -7.50 16.65 -8.42
CA ASN A 283 -6.47 16.60 -7.39
C ASN A 283 -7.05 16.29 -6.00
N LYS A 284 -8.20 16.90 -5.65
CA LYS A 284 -8.96 16.56 -4.42
C LYS A 284 -9.35 15.08 -4.38
N ARG A 285 -9.94 14.56 -5.46
CA ARG A 285 -10.36 13.15 -5.57
C ARG A 285 -9.16 12.20 -5.47
N MET A 286 -8.03 12.55 -6.10
CA MET A 286 -6.78 11.79 -6.00
C MET A 286 -6.24 11.80 -4.57
N LEU A 287 -6.22 12.96 -3.90
CA LEU A 287 -5.79 13.06 -2.51
C LEU A 287 -6.64 12.19 -1.60
N MET A 288 -7.97 12.21 -1.75
CA MET A 288 -8.87 11.35 -0.97
C MET A 288 -8.54 9.86 -1.14
N ARG A 289 -8.25 9.41 -2.37
CA ARG A 289 -7.84 8.01 -2.63
C ARG A 289 -6.52 7.67 -1.97
N VAL A 290 -5.56 8.60 -1.97
CA VAL A 290 -4.27 8.41 -1.29
C VAL A 290 -4.47 8.33 0.22
N GLU A 291 -5.28 9.20 0.81
CA GLU A 291 -5.56 9.20 2.26
C GLU A 291 -6.23 7.90 2.73
N VAL A 292 -7.16 7.35 1.93
CA VAL A 292 -7.76 6.03 2.22
C VAL A 292 -6.72 4.92 2.20
N ARG A 293 -5.83 4.91 1.19
CA ARG A 293 -4.73 3.92 1.13
C ARG A 293 -3.75 4.08 2.28
N GLU A 294 -3.43 5.30 2.70
CA GLU A 294 -2.54 5.56 3.83
C GLU A 294 -3.13 5.05 5.15
N ARG A 295 -4.45 5.19 5.36
CA ARG A 295 -5.14 4.62 6.52
C ARG A 295 -5.09 3.10 6.51
N GLN A 296 -5.44 2.49 5.37
CA GLN A 296 -5.34 1.03 5.20
C GLN A 296 -3.90 0.54 5.41
N ALA A 297 -2.91 1.26 4.91
CA ALA A 297 -1.50 0.94 5.11
C ALA A 297 -1.09 1.03 6.60
N LEU A 298 -1.59 2.03 7.33
CA LEU A 298 -1.37 2.13 8.78
C LEU A 298 -2.00 0.95 9.51
N GLU A 299 -3.26 0.62 9.22
CA GLU A 299 -3.96 -0.52 9.82
C GLU A 299 -3.22 -1.84 9.56
N ARG A 300 -2.81 -2.07 8.32
CA ARG A 300 -1.98 -3.24 7.94
C ARG A 300 -0.67 -3.29 8.71
N LYS A 301 0.03 -2.15 8.84
CA LYS A 301 1.27 -2.08 9.61
C LYS A 301 1.03 -2.40 11.08
N MET A 302 -0.06 -1.92 11.67
CA MET A 302 -0.43 -2.25 13.05
C MET A 302 -0.76 -3.73 13.21
N MET A 303 -1.48 -4.33 12.25
CA MET A 303 -1.78 -5.76 12.24
C MET A 303 -0.51 -6.61 12.20
N MET A 304 0.44 -6.28 11.33
CA MET A 304 1.73 -7.01 11.23
C MET A 304 2.54 -6.90 12.52
N VAL A 305 2.56 -5.73 13.16
CA VAL A 305 3.25 -5.54 14.44
C VAL A 305 2.59 -6.41 15.52
N ARG A 306 1.25 -6.38 15.64
CA ARG A 306 0.51 -7.23 16.58
C ARG A 306 0.83 -8.72 16.38
N ARG A 307 0.85 -9.19 15.14
CA ARG A 307 1.14 -10.59 14.81
C ARG A 307 2.56 -11.01 15.19
N ARG A 308 3.57 -10.19 14.88
CA ARG A 308 4.97 -10.48 15.24
C ARG A 308 5.15 -10.64 16.75
N LEU A 309 4.42 -9.86 17.53
CA LEU A 309 4.49 -9.93 18.98
C LEU A 309 3.74 -11.12 19.56
N ALA A 310 2.59 -11.48 18.98
CA ALA A 310 1.90 -12.73 19.33
C ALA A 310 2.85 -13.92 19.11
N ALA A 311 3.49 -13.99 17.93
CA ALA A 311 4.47 -15.03 17.64
C ALA A 311 5.65 -15.03 18.63
N ASN A 312 6.18 -13.86 19.00
CA ASN A 312 7.26 -13.78 20.00
C ASN A 312 6.80 -14.22 21.40
N ASN A 313 5.56 -13.89 21.80
CA ASN A 313 5.00 -14.31 23.08
C ASN A 313 4.74 -15.82 23.11
N ASP A 314 4.22 -16.40 22.03
CA ASP A 314 3.97 -17.84 21.92
C ASP A 314 5.28 -18.63 22.01
N MET A 315 6.34 -18.15 21.33
CA MET A 315 7.69 -18.72 21.45
C MET A 315 8.23 -18.66 22.89
N LEU A 316 8.05 -17.54 23.58
CA LEU A 316 8.46 -17.40 24.98
C LEU A 316 7.67 -18.34 25.91
N THR A 317 6.37 -18.55 25.66
CA THR A 317 5.57 -19.50 26.45
C THR A 317 5.94 -20.95 26.18
N ASP A 318 6.31 -21.28 24.95
CA ASP A 318 6.77 -22.61 24.57
C ASP A 318 8.16 -22.91 25.17
N GLU A 319 9.07 -21.94 25.18
CA GLU A 319 10.35 -22.04 25.89
C GLU A 319 10.16 -22.21 27.39
N PHE A 320 9.25 -21.45 28.00
CA PHE A 320 8.98 -21.53 29.44
C PHE A 320 8.29 -22.84 29.83
N SER A 321 7.35 -23.32 29.01
CA SER A 321 6.67 -24.60 29.24
C SER A 321 7.59 -25.80 28.99
N GLY A 322 8.47 -25.74 27.99
CA GLY A 322 9.53 -26.71 27.75
C GLY A 322 10.55 -26.74 28.88
N ALA A 323 10.95 -25.57 29.41
CA ALA A 323 11.80 -25.48 30.59
C ALA A 323 11.12 -26.03 31.85
N ALA A 324 9.83 -25.76 32.05
CA ALA A 324 9.04 -26.29 33.16
C ALA A 324 8.86 -27.83 33.08
N GLN A 325 8.66 -28.38 31.88
CA GLN A 325 8.61 -29.83 31.65
C GLN A 325 9.99 -30.50 31.84
N ALA A 326 11.08 -29.84 31.45
CA ALA A 326 12.44 -30.33 31.69
C ALA A 326 12.79 -30.36 33.20
N LEU A 327 12.26 -29.41 33.98
CA LEU A 327 12.34 -29.40 35.44
C LEU A 327 11.41 -30.43 36.11
N ALA A 328 10.41 -30.96 35.40
CA ALA A 328 9.43 -31.93 35.90
C ALA A 328 9.76 -33.41 35.54
N GLY A 329 11.03 -33.72 35.21
CA GLY A 329 11.54 -35.09 35.07
C GLY A 329 11.48 -35.92 36.37
N PRO A 330 11.63 -37.25 36.30
CA PRO A 330 11.04 -38.21 37.24
C PRO A 330 11.39 -37.93 38.70
N GLN A 331 10.36 -37.95 39.55
CA GLN A 331 10.43 -37.70 40.98
C GLN A 331 11.31 -38.74 41.68
N ASP A 332 12.61 -38.49 41.77
CA ASP A 332 13.43 -39.10 42.80
C ASP A 332 12.97 -38.53 44.15
N HIS A 333 12.64 -39.44 45.06
CA HIS A 333 12.10 -39.16 46.38
C HIS A 333 13.09 -38.33 47.21
N VAL A 334 13.00 -37.01 47.15
CA VAL A 334 13.71 -36.14 48.07
C VAL A 334 12.94 -36.12 49.39
N GLU A 335 13.50 -36.83 50.37
CA GLU A 335 13.06 -36.80 51.76
C GLU A 335 12.88 -35.36 52.23
N ARG A 336 11.67 -35.03 52.70
CA ARG A 336 11.36 -33.73 53.29
C ARG A 336 12.06 -33.61 54.65
N THR A 337 13.32 -33.20 54.65
CA THR A 337 13.94 -32.67 55.87
C THR A 337 13.33 -31.31 56.16
N LYS A 338 12.48 -31.24 57.20
CA LYS A 338 11.99 -29.99 57.78
C LYS A 338 13.16 -29.23 58.39
N ALA A 339 13.74 -28.29 57.64
CA ALA A 339 14.56 -27.21 58.18
C ALA A 339 13.98 -25.88 57.67
N PRO A 340 13.76 -24.88 58.54
CA PRO A 340 13.24 -23.58 58.11
C PRO A 340 14.38 -22.84 57.41
N VAL A 341 14.31 -22.72 56.09
CA VAL A 341 15.15 -21.79 55.33
C VAL A 341 14.46 -20.44 55.39
N GLU A 342 15.03 -19.53 56.20
CA GLU A 342 14.66 -18.12 56.17
C GLU A 342 14.95 -17.56 54.76
N LEU A 343 13.87 -17.31 54.02
CA LEU A 343 13.93 -16.70 52.71
C LEU A 343 14.28 -15.22 52.85
N ARG A 344 15.56 -14.88 52.63
CA ARG A 344 15.99 -13.52 52.27
C ARG A 344 15.51 -13.18 50.86
N LEU A 345 14.21 -12.89 50.73
CA LEU A 345 13.56 -12.51 49.46
C LEU A 345 13.30 -11.00 49.34
N SER A 346 13.93 -10.17 50.19
CA SER A 346 13.73 -8.71 50.17
C SER A 346 14.93 -7.90 49.69
N GLU A 347 16.07 -8.53 49.33
CA GLU A 347 17.27 -7.79 48.90
C GLU A 347 17.53 -7.82 47.39
N GLN A 348 16.85 -8.68 46.61
CA GLN A 348 17.05 -8.77 45.15
C GLN A 348 16.07 -7.91 44.32
N PHE A 349 15.20 -7.14 44.96
CA PHE A 349 14.19 -6.31 44.26
C PHE A 349 14.60 -4.85 44.04
N ASN A 350 15.81 -4.44 44.45
CA ASN A 350 16.28 -3.05 44.27
C ASN A 350 17.32 -2.85 43.15
N ASP A 351 17.82 -3.90 42.51
CA ASP A 351 18.81 -3.75 41.41
C ASP A 351 18.17 -3.51 40.03
N ALA A 352 16.84 -3.51 39.93
CA ALA A 352 16.13 -3.15 38.70
C ALA A 352 16.06 -1.61 38.45
N GLY A 353 16.58 -0.80 39.37
CA GLY A 353 16.62 0.66 39.27
C GLY A 353 17.76 1.23 38.41
N GLU A 354 18.84 0.48 38.21
CA GLU A 354 20.05 1.01 37.53
C GLU A 354 20.08 0.77 36.02
N PHE A 355 19.21 -0.10 35.48
CA PHE A 355 19.12 -0.34 34.03
C PHE A 355 18.38 0.76 33.25
N ALA A 356 17.68 1.68 33.93
CA ALA A 356 16.87 2.73 33.30
C ALA A 356 17.64 4.00 32.93
N GLU A 357 18.87 4.19 33.42
CA GLU A 357 19.71 5.35 33.07
C GLU A 357 20.64 5.10 31.86
N GLY A 358 21.07 3.85 31.62
CA GLY A 358 21.93 3.50 30.50
C GLY A 358 21.28 3.59 29.10
N MET A 359 19.95 3.48 29.00
CA MET A 359 19.25 3.57 27.71
C MET A 359 19.05 4.99 27.18
N LYS A 360 19.27 6.03 28.01
CA LYS A 360 19.19 7.43 27.56
C LYS A 360 20.48 7.92 26.88
N GLU A 361 21.61 7.25 27.08
CA GLU A 361 22.87 7.61 26.43
C GLU A 361 23.05 6.94 25.06
N VAL A 362 22.54 5.72 24.87
CA VAL A 362 22.65 5.00 23.57
C VAL A 362 21.84 5.67 22.45
N LEU A 363 20.78 6.43 22.77
CA LEU A 363 19.99 7.19 21.79
C LEU A 363 20.63 8.51 21.34
N ARG A 364 21.82 8.88 21.86
CA ARG A 364 22.54 10.09 21.44
C ARG A 364 23.65 9.86 20.40
N GLU A 365 24.08 8.61 20.17
CA GLU A 365 25.25 8.35 19.31
C GLU A 365 24.94 7.86 17.89
N ASP A 366 23.71 7.46 17.56
CA ASP A 366 23.36 7.00 16.20
C ASP A 366 22.90 8.12 15.24
N HIS A 367 23.56 9.28 15.32
CA HIS A 367 23.45 10.34 14.31
C HIS A 367 24.78 10.60 13.61
N PHE A 368 25.20 9.67 12.75
CA PHE A 368 26.16 9.95 11.67
C PHE A 368 25.88 9.09 10.44
N GLY A 369 25.57 9.74 9.29
CA GLY A 369 25.60 9.03 8.02
C GLY A 369 24.95 9.61 6.76
N GLU A 370 24.36 10.81 6.71
CA GLU A 370 23.93 11.40 5.42
C GLU A 370 24.85 12.56 4.99
N ARG A 371 25.50 12.33 3.85
CA ARG A 371 26.42 13.24 3.17
C ARG A 371 25.66 14.46 2.64
N GLY A 372 26.29 15.61 2.80
CA GLY A 372 25.71 16.94 2.57
C GLY A 372 25.21 17.23 1.16
N GLU A 373 24.07 17.92 1.11
CA GLU A 373 23.84 19.04 0.21
C GLU A 373 23.61 20.30 1.07
N LYS A 374 24.40 21.36 0.81
CA LYS A 374 24.37 22.62 1.56
C LYS A 374 23.19 23.50 1.11
N PRO A 375 22.45 24.15 2.02
CA PRO A 375 21.54 25.25 1.68
C PRO A 375 22.31 26.58 1.52
N PRO A 376 21.77 27.56 0.76
CA PRO A 376 22.47 28.80 0.46
C PRO A 376 22.47 29.78 1.64
N GLU A 377 23.60 30.47 1.84
CA GLU A 377 23.84 31.46 2.89
C GLU A 377 22.88 32.65 2.84
N GLU A 378 22.18 32.87 3.95
CA GLU A 378 21.35 34.04 4.20
C GLU A 378 22.26 35.22 4.59
N ARG A 379 22.47 36.15 3.64
CA ARG A 379 23.19 37.41 3.87
C ARG A 379 22.49 38.24 4.95
N GLN A 380 23.07 38.28 6.14
CA GLN A 380 22.76 39.24 7.19
C GLN A 380 22.91 40.68 6.65
N ARG A 381 21.78 41.32 6.35
CA ARG A 381 21.74 42.77 6.08
C ARG A 381 21.83 43.51 7.41
N ARG A 382 23.01 44.04 7.69
CA ARG A 382 23.28 44.99 8.79
C ARG A 382 22.29 46.16 8.74
N ALA A 383 21.55 46.36 9.83
CA ALA A 383 20.70 47.51 10.06
C ALA A 383 21.52 48.81 10.02
N ARG A 384 21.19 49.72 9.09
CA ARG A 384 21.74 51.08 9.05
C ARG A 384 20.91 51.97 10.00
N LYS A 385 21.59 52.59 10.96
CA LYS A 385 21.04 53.62 11.87
C LYS A 385 20.44 54.80 11.09
N PRO A 386 19.37 55.45 11.59
CA PRO A 386 18.80 56.64 10.95
C PRO A 386 19.69 57.87 11.19
N ARG A 387 20.06 58.58 10.11
CA ARG A 387 20.69 59.90 10.19
C ARG A 387 19.64 60.97 10.47
N ARG A 388 19.83 61.72 11.55
CA ARG A 388 19.11 62.95 11.91
C ARG A 388 19.14 63.95 10.73
N ARG A 389 17.96 64.38 10.26
CA ARG A 389 17.84 65.58 9.42
C ARG A 389 17.95 66.81 10.32
N ARG A 390 19.05 67.55 10.18
CA ARG A 390 19.16 68.94 10.63
C ARG A 390 18.30 69.80 9.70
N GLY A 391 17.48 70.66 10.29
CA GLY A 391 16.77 71.70 9.56
C GLY A 391 17.73 72.71 8.94
N HIS A 392 17.32 73.29 7.83
CA HIS A 392 17.77 74.61 7.39
C HIS A 392 16.59 75.38 6.81
N LYS A 393 16.39 76.55 7.40
CA LYS A 393 15.59 77.67 6.91
C LYS A 393 16.05 78.07 5.51
N ARG A 394 15.10 78.35 4.62
CA ARG A 394 14.90 79.65 3.97
C ARG A 394 13.62 79.62 3.15
#